data_AF-Q0SIN4-F1
#
_entry.id   AF-Q0SIN4-F1
#
_cell.length_a   1.000
_cell.length_b   1.000
_cell.length_c   1.000
_cell.angle_alpha   90.00
_cell.angle_beta   90.00
_cell.angle_gamma   90.00
#
_symmetry.space_group_name_H-M   'P 1'
#
loop_
_entity.id
_entity.type
_entity.pdbx_description
1 polymer ?
#
loop_
_entity_poly.entity_id
_entity_poly.type
_entity_poly.pdbx_seq_one_letter_code
_entity_poly.pdbx_strand_id
1 'polypeptide(L)'
;MDAVKIDAIERYRAVNDAAATPEFRLPAHAFRMPFERSRELSVSKPESKTRNPEKGYVALLGWSLNAIEAVDRFDRRYLVVAPDWAEDYCKEHGIPYVPWNFERLNDRSMEIAETLKEKGVDVAIPLFEETVEWAGAINSVLLDNPRLFGQSLLLRDKALMKRRAQLGGIRVGIFEEAHERDDVIRFLKRVNQTLLKLDGDPNDPIHLKAFDKAGSLGHRVIRTPDEVDTIPDEEFPVLMESHLDGWEFAVEAWIHNGKIRFLNISEYVTLGYSVFVPATPELERYRPEITRQIEKLIKTFDIEFGFVHPEYYGGVLQPHSDRGGALPRGRGGGPRPPRRVVGGMLMAGMGLMQRLLGQGRFEPIHVVADVSAASEANREEIPVEQVVALLRERVYGAMTCLATLAVLVRYTAPETSPWSRVLDVAVATGGLWAASLLADWVAHLGAHHSAPRGRAALRMLQASGQIVEAAVLPLLILVAAAVGLLSLSTAMWIAMWILVVELGVIALFAVRMAQLRWWQKLFTIAGLVGVGVLVVGIKILGH
;
A
#
# COMPACT_ATOMS: atom_id res chain seq x y z
N MET A 1 5.22 -23.52 -42.02
CA MET A 1 4.97 -22.95 -40.68
C MET A 1 6.25 -22.81 -39.86
N ASP A 2 7.44 -23.00 -40.44
CA ASP A 2 8.70 -23.11 -39.67
C ASP A 2 9.76 -22.03 -39.95
N ALA A 3 9.56 -21.16 -40.94
CA ALA A 3 10.53 -20.10 -41.26
C ALA A 3 10.40 -18.84 -40.36
N VAL A 4 9.20 -18.56 -39.82
CA VAL A 4 8.93 -17.35 -39.01
C VAL A 4 9.40 -17.50 -37.56
N LYS A 5 9.48 -18.73 -37.03
CA LYS A 5 10.00 -18.99 -35.66
C LYS A 5 11.51 -18.88 -35.56
N ILE A 6 12.26 -19.11 -36.64
CA ILE A 6 13.72 -19.04 -36.65
C ILE A 6 14.19 -17.58 -36.69
N ASP A 7 13.53 -16.72 -37.48
CA ASP A 7 13.83 -15.28 -37.57
C ASP A 7 13.59 -14.52 -36.24
N ALA A 8 12.59 -14.95 -35.44
CA ALA A 8 12.34 -14.37 -34.11
C ALA A 8 13.43 -14.75 -33.08
N ILE A 9 14.00 -15.95 -33.17
CA ILE A 9 15.04 -16.44 -32.25
C ILE A 9 16.40 -15.80 -32.58
N GLU A 10 16.71 -15.58 -33.86
CA GLU A 10 17.95 -14.90 -34.28
C GLU A 10 17.93 -13.41 -33.96
N ARG A 11 16.79 -12.72 -34.13
CA ARG A 11 16.64 -11.31 -33.71
C ARG A 11 16.73 -11.14 -32.19
N TYR A 12 16.29 -12.13 -31.40
CA TYR A 12 16.40 -12.09 -29.94
C TYR A 12 17.85 -12.32 -29.46
N ARG A 13 18.65 -13.13 -30.16
CA ARG A 13 20.08 -13.29 -29.86
C ARG A 13 20.91 -12.04 -30.19
N ALA A 14 20.61 -11.37 -31.31
CA ALA A 14 21.32 -10.15 -31.72
C ALA A 14 21.14 -8.98 -30.73
N VAL A 15 20.00 -8.92 -30.01
CA VAL A 15 19.75 -7.90 -28.98
C VAL A 15 20.49 -8.21 -27.67
N ASN A 16 20.64 -9.49 -27.31
CA ASN A 16 21.36 -9.90 -26.09
C ASN A 16 22.88 -9.75 -26.21
N ASP A 17 23.46 -9.96 -27.39
CA ASP A 17 24.91 -9.79 -27.58
C ASP A 17 25.33 -8.31 -27.55
N ALA A 18 24.41 -7.37 -27.79
CA ALA A 18 24.67 -5.93 -27.69
C ALA A 18 24.60 -5.37 -26.25
N ALA A 19 24.00 -6.11 -25.31
CA ALA A 19 23.85 -5.70 -23.90
C ALA A 19 25.01 -6.17 -23.00
N ALA A 20 25.99 -6.89 -23.55
CA ALA A 20 27.13 -7.45 -22.83
C ALA A 20 28.38 -6.55 -22.86
N THR A 21 28.24 -5.25 -22.60
CA THR A 21 29.39 -4.35 -22.38
C THR A 21 29.73 -4.22 -20.89
N PRO A 22 31.02 -4.24 -20.48
CA PRO A 22 31.41 -4.49 -19.09
C PRO A 22 31.47 -3.25 -18.19
N GLU A 23 30.91 -2.11 -18.58
CA GLU A 23 31.12 -0.84 -17.90
C GLU A 23 29.85 -0.33 -17.20
N PHE A 24 29.52 -0.90 -16.03
CA PHE A 24 29.00 -0.16 -14.87
C PHE A 24 28.80 -1.10 -13.66
N ARG A 25 29.86 -1.33 -12.87
CA ARG A 25 29.73 -1.83 -11.48
C ARG A 25 29.58 -0.63 -10.55
N LEU A 26 28.42 -0.46 -9.94
CA LEU A 26 28.26 0.44 -8.79
C LEU A 26 28.79 -0.25 -7.52
N PRO A 27 29.50 0.46 -6.62
CA PRO A 27 30.19 -0.17 -5.50
C PRO A 27 29.28 -0.41 -4.29
N ALA A 28 29.48 -1.57 -3.65
CA ALA A 28 28.65 -2.14 -2.56
C ALA A 28 28.84 -1.49 -1.17
N HIS A 29 28.93 -0.16 -1.06
CA HIS A 29 29.16 0.52 0.22
C HIS A 29 28.26 1.74 0.46
N ALA A 30 26.94 1.61 0.35
CA ALA A 30 26.07 2.75 0.65
C ALA A 30 24.69 2.38 1.22
N PHE A 31 24.61 1.41 2.13
CA PHE A 31 23.42 1.24 2.99
C PHE A 31 23.85 0.75 4.37
N ARG A 32 24.38 1.67 5.18
CA ARG A 32 24.43 1.53 6.65
C ARG A 32 23.71 2.74 7.23
N MET A 33 22.50 2.53 7.73
CA MET A 33 21.82 3.45 8.64
C MET A 33 21.78 2.80 10.04
N PRO A 34 21.95 3.57 11.12
CA PRO A 34 22.18 3.04 12.46
C PRO A 34 20.85 2.69 13.13
N PHE A 35 20.72 1.44 13.58
CA PHE A 35 19.58 1.01 14.40
C PHE A 35 19.85 1.40 15.86
N GLU A 36 19.23 2.49 16.33
CA GLU A 36 19.29 2.88 17.74
C GLU A 36 18.44 1.93 18.62
N ARG A 37 19.05 1.57 19.75
CA ARG A 37 18.57 0.71 20.83
C ARG A 37 17.12 0.96 21.22
N SER A 38 16.24 -0.03 20.98
CA SER A 38 14.96 -0.14 21.68
C SER A 38 14.74 -1.57 22.20
N ARG A 39 14.97 -1.70 23.52
CA ARG A 39 14.61 -2.80 24.45
C ARG A 39 15.04 -4.22 24.08
N GLU A 40 16.08 -4.68 24.79
CA GLU A 40 16.42 -6.08 24.97
C GLU A 40 15.19 -6.86 25.50
N LEU A 41 14.43 -7.49 24.58
CA LEU A 41 13.68 -8.69 24.91
C LEU A 41 14.66 -9.85 24.79
N SER A 42 14.94 -10.51 25.90
CA SER A 42 15.84 -11.64 25.98
C SER A 42 15.35 -12.78 25.08
N VAL A 43 15.96 -12.91 23.90
CA VAL A 43 15.91 -14.14 23.11
C VAL A 43 16.63 -15.21 23.94
N SER A 44 15.87 -16.13 24.53
CA SER A 44 16.42 -17.27 25.25
C SER A 44 17.34 -18.06 24.32
N LYS A 45 18.59 -18.33 24.74
CA LYS A 45 19.55 -19.18 24.01
C LYS A 45 18.88 -20.46 23.50
N PRO A 46 19.14 -20.91 22.27
CA PRO A 46 18.60 -22.17 21.79
C PRO A 46 19.35 -23.30 22.49
N GLU A 47 18.70 -23.95 23.46
CA GLU A 47 18.96 -25.37 23.66
C GLU A 47 18.76 -26.05 22.30
N SER A 48 19.59 -27.05 22.01
CA SER A 48 19.42 -27.97 20.89
C SER A 48 18.07 -28.67 21.04
N LYS A 49 16.99 -28.01 20.59
CA LYS A 49 15.63 -28.52 20.63
C LYS A 49 15.57 -29.68 19.64
N THR A 50 15.74 -30.89 20.12
CA THR A 50 15.51 -32.09 19.32
C THR A 50 14.01 -32.15 19.04
N ARG A 51 13.60 -31.62 17.89
CA ARG A 51 12.18 -31.55 17.48
C ARG A 51 11.67 -32.96 17.18
N ASN A 52 10.40 -33.20 17.47
CA ASN A 52 9.79 -34.51 17.19
C ASN A 52 9.82 -34.85 15.68
N PRO A 53 10.51 -35.94 15.27
CA PRO A 53 10.64 -36.32 13.86
C PRO A 53 9.36 -36.94 13.28
N GLU A 54 8.44 -37.44 14.10
CA GLU A 54 7.15 -38.01 13.67
C GLU A 54 6.14 -36.95 13.23
N LYS A 55 6.42 -35.68 13.54
CA LYS A 55 5.63 -34.54 13.08
C LYS A 55 6.21 -34.01 11.76
N GLY A 56 5.32 -33.58 10.88
CA GLY A 56 5.72 -33.20 9.52
C GLY A 56 6.70 -32.02 9.47
N TYR A 57 7.68 -32.07 8.60
CA TYR A 57 8.68 -31.05 8.38
C TYR A 57 8.17 -29.96 7.42
N VAL A 58 8.18 -28.70 7.84
CA VAL A 58 7.66 -27.59 7.05
C VAL A 58 8.76 -26.66 6.55
N ALA A 59 8.62 -26.12 5.34
CA ALA A 59 9.45 -25.03 4.83
C ALA A 59 8.67 -23.71 4.80
N LEU A 60 9.22 -22.63 5.33
CA LEU A 60 8.69 -21.28 5.19
C LEU A 60 9.38 -20.60 3.99
N LEU A 61 8.62 -20.08 3.03
CA LEU A 61 9.15 -19.37 1.88
C LEU A 61 9.05 -17.86 2.11
N GLY A 62 10.20 -17.19 2.18
CA GLY A 62 10.33 -15.77 2.49
C GLY A 62 10.81 -15.51 3.92
N TRP A 63 10.81 -14.24 4.32
CA TRP A 63 11.30 -13.79 5.61
C TRP A 63 10.25 -13.03 6.44
N SER A 64 9.85 -13.59 7.58
CA SER A 64 9.07 -12.87 8.60
C SER A 64 9.47 -13.36 9.98
N LEU A 65 10.07 -12.47 10.79
CA LEU A 65 10.53 -12.82 12.13
C LEU A 65 9.38 -13.34 12.99
N ASN A 66 8.19 -12.72 12.90
CA ASN A 66 7.00 -13.17 13.62
C ASN A 66 6.59 -14.60 13.24
N ALA A 67 6.66 -14.95 11.96
CA ALA A 67 6.32 -16.31 11.50
C ALA A 67 7.39 -17.33 11.92
N ILE A 68 8.67 -16.94 11.87
CA ILE A 68 9.80 -17.77 12.29
C ILE A 68 9.74 -18.04 13.79
N GLU A 69 9.52 -17.01 14.61
CA GLU A 69 9.32 -17.16 16.06
C GLU A 69 8.10 -18.02 16.38
N ALA A 70 7.00 -17.84 15.63
CA ALA A 70 5.80 -18.64 15.82
C ALA A 70 6.10 -20.12 15.55
N VAL A 71 6.72 -20.46 14.41
CA VAL A 71 7.05 -21.85 14.07
C VAL A 71 8.08 -22.46 15.04
N ASP A 72 9.05 -21.66 15.52
CA ASP A 72 10.05 -22.12 16.49
C ASP A 72 9.45 -22.49 17.85
N ARG A 73 8.25 -22.00 18.18
CA ARG A 73 7.54 -22.41 19.40
C ARG A 73 6.87 -23.79 19.27
N PHE A 74 6.60 -24.27 18.07
CA PHE A 74 5.98 -25.58 17.86
C PHE A 74 6.99 -26.71 17.96
N ASP A 75 6.68 -27.77 18.70
CA ASP A 75 7.46 -29.01 18.65
C ASP A 75 7.27 -29.71 17.29
N ARG A 76 7.94 -29.22 16.24
CA ARG A 76 7.94 -29.70 14.86
C ARG A 76 9.21 -29.20 14.15
N ARG A 77 9.72 -29.97 13.20
CA ARG A 77 10.86 -29.54 12.35
C ARG A 77 10.41 -28.43 11.38
N TYR A 78 11.23 -27.40 11.20
CA TYR A 78 10.98 -26.35 10.22
C TYR A 78 12.28 -25.87 9.56
N LEU A 79 12.14 -25.29 8.38
CA LEU A 79 13.22 -24.76 7.56
C LEU A 79 12.80 -23.42 6.98
N VAL A 80 13.68 -22.42 6.98
CA VAL A 80 13.43 -21.12 6.36
C VAL A 80 14.14 -21.07 5.02
N VAL A 81 13.40 -20.79 3.95
CA VAL A 81 13.91 -20.55 2.61
C VAL A 81 13.80 -19.05 2.32
N ALA A 82 14.91 -18.34 2.38
CA ALA A 82 14.92 -16.88 2.28
C ALA A 82 16.18 -16.37 1.57
N PRO A 83 16.21 -15.11 1.10
CA PRO A 83 17.36 -14.59 0.35
C PRO A 83 18.63 -14.49 1.19
N ASP A 84 19.77 -14.38 0.52
CA ASP A 84 21.12 -14.50 1.10
C ASP A 84 21.39 -13.49 2.23
N TRP A 85 20.74 -12.33 2.21
CA TRP A 85 20.88 -11.32 3.26
C TRP A 85 20.40 -11.79 4.65
N ALA A 86 19.59 -12.84 4.72
CA ALA A 86 19.11 -13.41 5.98
C ALA A 86 20.09 -14.40 6.62
N GLU A 87 21.14 -14.82 5.90
CA GLU A 87 22.04 -15.90 6.32
C GLU A 87 22.74 -15.60 7.66
N ASP A 88 23.26 -14.39 7.84
CA ASP A 88 23.98 -13.98 9.06
C ASP A 88 23.07 -14.05 10.29
N TYR A 89 21.82 -13.56 10.17
CA TYR A 89 20.83 -13.61 11.23
C TYR A 89 20.46 -15.06 11.57
N CYS A 90 20.26 -15.92 10.56
CA CYS A 90 19.97 -17.33 10.77
C CYS A 90 21.09 -18.05 11.52
N LYS A 91 22.35 -17.77 11.17
CA LYS A 91 23.53 -18.35 11.85
C LYS A 91 23.62 -17.89 13.29
N GLU A 92 23.44 -16.60 13.54
CA GLU A 92 23.48 -16.02 14.89
C GLU A 92 22.42 -16.64 15.81
N HIS A 93 21.22 -16.87 15.30
CA HIS A 93 20.07 -17.36 16.07
C HIS A 93 19.81 -18.86 15.96
N GLY A 94 20.64 -19.61 15.21
CA GLY A 94 20.49 -21.06 15.05
C GLY A 94 19.23 -21.47 14.28
N ILE A 95 18.77 -20.64 13.35
CA ILE A 95 17.57 -20.88 12.54
C ILE A 95 17.94 -21.79 11.35
N PRO A 96 17.29 -22.95 11.14
CA PRO A 96 17.52 -23.79 9.97
C PRO A 96 17.19 -23.02 8.68
N TYR A 97 18.15 -22.92 7.77
CA TYR A 97 18.08 -22.00 6.64
C TYR A 97 18.55 -22.62 5.31
N VAL A 98 17.91 -22.21 4.21
CA VAL A 98 18.35 -22.44 2.83
C VAL A 98 18.32 -21.10 2.07
N PRO A 99 19.45 -20.66 1.49
CA PRO A 99 19.49 -19.45 0.70
C PRO A 99 18.73 -19.62 -0.61
N TRP A 100 17.84 -18.67 -0.92
CA TRP A 100 17.10 -18.65 -2.17
C TRP A 100 16.62 -17.25 -2.56
N ASN A 101 16.82 -16.88 -3.82
CA ASN A 101 16.35 -15.61 -4.36
C ASN A 101 15.11 -15.82 -5.26
N PHE A 102 14.02 -15.11 -4.96
CA PHE A 102 12.70 -15.31 -5.56
C PHE A 102 12.46 -14.44 -6.81
N GLU A 103 13.42 -14.37 -7.73
CA GLU A 103 13.34 -13.45 -8.89
C GLU A 103 12.50 -14.01 -10.04
N ARG A 104 12.65 -15.29 -10.41
CA ARG A 104 11.90 -15.93 -11.51
C ARG A 104 11.56 -17.40 -11.24
N LEU A 105 10.28 -17.73 -11.29
CA LEU A 105 9.75 -19.08 -11.01
C LEU A 105 10.25 -20.15 -12.00
N ASN A 106 10.30 -19.82 -13.29
CA ASN A 106 10.59 -20.79 -14.36
C ASN A 106 12.05 -21.25 -14.39
N ASP A 107 12.97 -20.49 -13.82
CA ASP A 107 14.38 -20.76 -14.00
C ASP A 107 14.91 -21.79 -12.98
N ARG A 108 14.30 -21.87 -11.78
CA ARG A 108 14.85 -22.65 -10.65
C ARG A 108 13.84 -23.33 -9.71
N SER A 109 12.53 -23.28 -9.99
CA SER A 109 11.51 -23.89 -9.09
C SER A 109 11.65 -25.39 -8.89
N MET A 110 12.10 -26.14 -9.90
CA MET A 110 12.35 -27.58 -9.77
C MET A 110 13.55 -27.87 -8.85
N GLU A 111 14.63 -27.10 -8.97
CA GLU A 111 15.85 -27.27 -8.16
C GLU A 111 15.55 -27.12 -6.66
N ILE A 112 14.80 -26.09 -6.27
CA ILE A 112 14.40 -25.91 -4.87
C ILE A 112 13.41 -26.98 -4.41
N ALA A 113 12.50 -27.43 -5.27
CA ALA A 113 11.56 -28.50 -4.95
C ALA A 113 12.28 -29.83 -4.65
N GLU A 114 13.24 -30.21 -5.50
CA GLU A 114 14.09 -31.40 -5.29
C GLU A 114 14.94 -31.26 -4.03
N THR A 115 15.57 -30.10 -3.83
CA THR A 115 16.36 -29.80 -2.62
C THR A 115 15.55 -29.97 -1.33
N LEU A 116 14.31 -29.46 -1.32
CA LEU A 116 13.41 -29.59 -0.16
C LEU A 116 12.93 -31.04 0.02
N LYS A 117 12.67 -31.75 -1.07
CA LYS A 117 12.29 -33.17 -1.05
C LYS A 117 13.40 -34.05 -0.49
N GLU A 118 14.66 -33.84 -0.91
CA GLU A 118 15.83 -34.55 -0.39
C GLU A 118 16.06 -34.29 1.10
N LYS A 119 15.76 -33.08 1.57
CA LYS A 119 15.78 -32.73 3.00
C LYS A 119 14.62 -33.37 3.78
N GLY A 120 13.64 -33.99 3.11
CA GLY A 120 12.47 -34.61 3.71
C GLY A 120 11.42 -33.61 4.20
N VAL A 121 11.33 -32.44 3.56
CA VAL A 121 10.26 -31.46 3.82
C VAL A 121 8.95 -32.00 3.26
N ASP A 122 7.89 -31.97 4.08
CA ASP A 122 6.57 -32.46 3.71
C ASP A 122 5.71 -31.41 2.99
N VAL A 123 5.88 -30.13 3.35
CA VAL A 123 5.10 -29.02 2.77
C VAL A 123 5.84 -27.69 2.87
N ALA A 124 5.70 -26.86 1.84
CA ALA A 124 6.17 -25.49 1.77
C ALA A 124 5.03 -24.48 1.98
N ILE A 125 5.32 -23.42 2.72
CA ILE A 125 4.36 -22.44 3.23
C ILE A 125 4.78 -21.06 2.73
N PRO A 126 3.99 -20.41 1.86
CA PRO A 126 4.30 -19.07 1.41
C PRO A 126 4.02 -18.05 2.52
N LEU A 127 4.98 -17.16 2.78
CA LEU A 127 4.81 -16.05 3.73
C LEU A 127 4.32 -14.76 3.05
N PHE A 128 4.56 -14.63 1.74
CA PHE A 128 4.20 -13.46 0.94
C PHE A 128 3.52 -13.87 -0.36
N GLU A 129 2.77 -12.94 -0.96
CA GLU A 129 2.03 -13.16 -2.20
C GLU A 129 2.96 -13.63 -3.33
N GLU A 130 4.17 -13.06 -3.43
CA GLU A 130 5.22 -13.40 -4.39
C GLU A 130 5.70 -14.85 -4.26
N THR A 131 5.56 -15.44 -3.08
CA THR A 131 5.99 -16.82 -2.80
C THR A 131 4.89 -17.86 -3.02
N VAL A 132 3.65 -17.45 -3.31
CA VAL A 132 2.52 -18.37 -3.49
C VAL A 132 2.71 -19.28 -4.71
N GLU A 133 3.19 -18.75 -5.84
CA GLU A 133 3.50 -19.56 -7.02
C GLU A 133 4.64 -20.54 -6.78
N TRP A 134 5.67 -20.09 -6.04
CA TRP A 134 6.78 -20.96 -5.62
C TRP A 134 6.29 -22.09 -4.73
N ALA A 135 5.43 -21.79 -3.75
CA ALA A 135 4.83 -22.82 -2.90
C ALA A 135 3.97 -23.80 -3.71
N GLY A 136 3.20 -23.32 -4.69
CA GLY A 136 2.42 -24.20 -5.58
C GLY A 136 3.30 -25.13 -6.40
N ALA A 137 4.38 -24.62 -6.98
CA ALA A 137 5.35 -25.41 -7.75
C ALA A 137 6.05 -26.45 -6.86
N ILE A 138 6.58 -26.04 -5.71
CA ILE A 138 7.27 -26.91 -4.75
C ILE A 138 6.32 -27.98 -4.21
N ASN A 139 5.14 -27.59 -3.73
CA ASN A 139 4.18 -28.52 -3.15
C ASN A 139 3.62 -29.50 -4.18
N SER A 140 3.58 -29.15 -5.46
CA SER A 140 3.21 -30.10 -6.51
C SER A 140 4.14 -31.31 -6.58
N VAL A 141 5.42 -31.12 -6.23
CA VAL A 141 6.45 -32.16 -6.18
C VAL A 141 6.52 -32.85 -4.82
N LEU A 142 6.39 -32.10 -3.73
CA LEU A 142 6.44 -32.65 -2.36
C LEU A 142 5.23 -33.55 -2.07
N LEU A 143 4.04 -33.15 -2.53
CA LEU A 143 2.78 -33.83 -2.25
C LEU A 143 2.30 -34.74 -3.40
N ASP A 144 3.11 -34.89 -4.46
CA ASP A 144 2.77 -35.64 -5.67
C ASP A 144 1.39 -35.25 -6.25
N ASN A 145 1.14 -33.93 -6.29
CA ASN A 145 -0.13 -33.36 -6.73
C ASN A 145 0.09 -32.23 -7.74
N PRO A 146 0.11 -32.54 -9.05
CA PRO A 146 0.38 -31.55 -10.10
C PRO A 146 -0.67 -30.43 -10.16
N ARG A 147 -1.85 -30.61 -9.55
CA ARG A 147 -2.91 -29.58 -9.55
C ARG A 147 -2.54 -28.36 -8.72
N LEU A 148 -1.70 -28.50 -7.69
CA LEU A 148 -1.35 -27.41 -6.77
C LEU A 148 -0.64 -26.25 -7.49
N PHE A 149 0.18 -26.56 -8.49
CA PHE A 149 0.82 -25.54 -9.32
C PHE A 149 -0.19 -24.79 -10.20
N GLY A 150 -1.10 -25.52 -10.84
CA GLY A 150 -2.19 -24.91 -11.62
C GLY A 150 -3.12 -24.06 -10.75
N GLN A 151 -3.40 -24.50 -9.51
CA GLN A 151 -4.18 -23.74 -8.55
C GLN A 151 -3.48 -22.45 -8.11
N SER A 152 -2.17 -22.47 -7.83
CA SER A 152 -1.45 -21.24 -7.47
C SER A 152 -1.43 -20.22 -8.60
N LEU A 153 -1.22 -20.68 -9.85
CA LEU A 153 -1.28 -19.81 -11.03
C LEU A 153 -2.69 -19.22 -11.23
N LEU A 154 -3.72 -20.04 -11.06
CA LEU A 154 -5.11 -19.62 -11.15
C LEU A 154 -5.46 -18.51 -10.15
N LEU A 155 -4.90 -18.53 -8.95
CA LEU A 155 -5.18 -17.55 -7.90
C LEU A 155 -4.37 -16.26 -8.05
N ARG A 156 -3.18 -16.36 -8.65
CA ARG A 156 -2.29 -15.22 -8.93
C ARG A 156 -2.69 -14.45 -10.17
N ASP A 157 -3.23 -15.13 -11.18
CA ASP A 157 -3.80 -14.49 -12.36
C ASP A 157 -5.23 -14.02 -12.08
N LYS A 158 -5.40 -12.69 -11.94
CA LYS A 158 -6.70 -12.07 -11.67
C LYS A 158 -7.76 -12.40 -12.73
N ALA A 159 -7.39 -12.54 -14.00
CA ALA A 159 -8.33 -12.84 -15.07
C ALA A 159 -8.80 -14.29 -14.99
N LEU A 160 -7.88 -15.25 -14.85
CA LEU A 160 -8.19 -16.66 -14.68
C LEU A 160 -9.00 -16.91 -13.40
N MET A 161 -8.60 -16.29 -12.28
CA MET A 161 -9.33 -16.36 -11.00
C MET A 161 -10.79 -15.93 -11.19
N LYS A 162 -11.01 -14.79 -11.84
CA LYS A 162 -12.36 -14.25 -12.04
C LYS A 162 -13.20 -15.08 -13.01
N ARG A 163 -12.60 -15.59 -14.09
CA ARG A 163 -13.26 -16.54 -15.00
C ARG A 163 -13.69 -17.78 -14.24
N ARG A 164 -12.83 -18.34 -13.40
CA ARG A 164 -13.17 -19.49 -12.54
C ARG A 164 -14.28 -19.16 -11.55
N ALA A 165 -14.21 -18.00 -10.90
CA ALA A 165 -15.25 -17.53 -10.00
C ALA A 165 -16.62 -17.44 -10.70
N GLN A 166 -16.67 -16.87 -11.91
CA GLN A 166 -17.90 -16.81 -12.72
C GLN A 166 -18.44 -18.19 -13.08
N LEU A 167 -17.58 -19.12 -13.50
CA LEU A 167 -17.97 -20.51 -13.77
C LEU A 167 -18.53 -21.22 -12.52
N GLY A 168 -18.01 -20.87 -11.33
CA GLY A 168 -18.54 -21.32 -10.04
C GLY A 168 -19.81 -20.59 -9.60
N GLY A 169 -20.31 -19.64 -10.38
CA GLY A 169 -21.47 -18.79 -10.05
C GLY A 169 -21.19 -17.76 -8.94
N ILE A 170 -19.92 -17.51 -8.62
CA ILE A 170 -19.52 -16.41 -7.74
C ILE A 170 -19.60 -15.14 -8.57
N ARG A 171 -20.28 -14.13 -8.03
CA ARG A 171 -20.36 -12.84 -8.73
C ARG A 171 -19.07 -12.07 -8.52
N VAL A 172 -18.55 -11.60 -9.64
CA VAL A 172 -17.41 -10.69 -9.72
C VAL A 172 -17.87 -9.44 -10.49
N GLY A 173 -17.14 -8.33 -10.38
CA GLY A 173 -17.36 -7.17 -11.25
C GLY A 173 -17.26 -7.56 -12.73
N ILE A 174 -17.92 -6.80 -13.61
CA ILE A 174 -17.77 -7.00 -15.06
C ILE A 174 -16.30 -6.73 -15.39
N PHE A 175 -15.67 -7.62 -16.15
CA PHE A 175 -14.27 -7.45 -16.53
C PHE A 175 -14.02 -7.96 -17.94
N GLU A 176 -13.07 -7.33 -18.62
CA GLU A 176 -12.55 -7.71 -19.94
C GLU A 176 -11.02 -7.48 -19.94
N GLU A 177 -10.31 -8.07 -20.90
CA GLU A 177 -8.90 -7.77 -21.16
C GLU A 177 -8.84 -6.78 -22.33
N ALA A 178 -8.00 -5.76 -22.22
CA ALA A 178 -7.75 -4.81 -23.30
C ALA A 178 -6.32 -5.00 -23.80
N HIS A 179 -6.18 -5.09 -25.13
CA HIS A 179 -4.88 -5.13 -25.79
C HIS A 179 -4.52 -3.78 -26.42
N GLU A 180 -5.49 -2.92 -26.62
CA GLU A 180 -5.32 -1.57 -27.15
C GLU A 180 -6.28 -0.58 -26.49
N ARG A 181 -6.04 0.73 -26.70
CA ARG A 181 -6.86 1.82 -26.15
C ARG A 181 -8.31 1.75 -26.59
N ASP A 182 -8.55 1.34 -27.83
CA ASP A 182 -9.90 1.20 -28.39
C ASP A 182 -10.76 0.20 -27.60
N ASP A 183 -10.16 -0.88 -27.08
CA ASP A 183 -10.84 -1.84 -26.23
C ASP A 183 -11.33 -1.19 -24.94
N VAL A 184 -10.50 -0.34 -24.33
CA VAL A 184 -10.83 0.42 -23.11
C VAL A 184 -12.00 1.37 -23.35
N ILE A 185 -11.99 2.12 -24.47
CA ILE A 185 -13.08 3.03 -24.84
C ILE A 185 -14.38 2.24 -25.06
N ARG A 186 -14.31 1.12 -25.79
CA ARG A 186 -15.47 0.26 -26.05
C ARG A 186 -16.03 -0.32 -24.75
N PHE A 187 -15.18 -0.73 -23.81
CA PHE A 187 -15.61 -1.26 -22.53
C PHE A 187 -16.27 -0.18 -21.66
N LEU A 188 -15.65 1.00 -21.53
CA LEU A 188 -16.22 2.14 -20.78
C LEU A 188 -17.63 2.48 -21.27
N LYS A 189 -17.81 2.58 -22.59
CA LYS A 189 -19.11 2.85 -23.22
C LYS A 189 -20.11 1.74 -22.95
N ARG A 190 -19.73 0.47 -23.14
CA ARG A 190 -20.62 -0.69 -22.93
C ARG A 190 -21.05 -0.85 -21.48
N VAL A 191 -20.16 -0.64 -20.51
CA VAL A 191 -20.49 -0.69 -19.08
C VAL A 191 -21.52 0.40 -18.76
N ASN A 192 -21.28 1.64 -19.15
CA ASN A 192 -22.19 2.76 -18.85
C ASN A 192 -23.53 2.65 -19.59
N GLN A 193 -23.54 2.14 -20.82
CA GLN A 193 -24.78 1.83 -21.55
C GLN A 193 -25.58 0.72 -20.86
N THR A 194 -24.91 -0.30 -20.32
CA THR A 194 -25.56 -1.39 -19.55
C THR A 194 -26.14 -0.86 -18.23
N LEU A 195 -25.54 0.18 -17.67
CA LEU A 195 -26.04 0.89 -16.49
C LEU A 195 -27.12 1.94 -16.83
N LEU A 196 -27.57 2.01 -18.09
CA LEU A 196 -28.62 2.90 -18.61
C LEU A 196 -28.35 4.40 -18.36
N LYS A 197 -27.08 4.82 -18.36
CA LYS A 197 -26.69 6.24 -18.26
C LYS A 197 -27.14 6.98 -19.51
N LEU A 198 -27.75 8.16 -19.34
CA LEU A 198 -28.18 9.04 -20.43
C LEU A 198 -27.07 10.02 -20.83
N ASP A 199 -27.18 10.61 -22.02
CA ASP A 199 -26.26 11.65 -22.47
C ASP A 199 -26.29 12.84 -21.49
N GLY A 200 -25.14 13.11 -20.86
CA GLY A 200 -24.98 14.12 -19.81
C GLY A 200 -24.88 13.57 -18.38
N ASP A 201 -25.15 12.28 -18.17
CA ASP A 201 -24.92 11.64 -16.88
C ASP A 201 -23.42 11.37 -16.64
N PRO A 202 -22.94 11.49 -15.39
CA PRO A 202 -21.57 11.07 -15.07
C PRO A 202 -21.44 9.56 -15.25
N ASN A 203 -20.39 9.17 -15.97
CA ASN A 203 -20.03 7.76 -16.13
C ASN A 203 -19.62 7.14 -14.79
N ASP A 204 -20.06 5.91 -14.56
CA ASP A 204 -19.42 5.07 -13.56
C ASP A 204 -18.01 4.70 -14.05
N PRO A 205 -16.99 4.84 -13.19
CA PRO A 205 -15.62 4.58 -13.59
C PRO A 205 -15.37 3.11 -13.91
N ILE A 206 -14.31 2.88 -14.67
CA ILE A 206 -13.70 1.57 -14.82
C ILE A 206 -12.28 1.57 -14.23
N HIS A 207 -11.85 0.42 -13.75
CA HIS A 207 -10.55 0.19 -13.14
C HIS A 207 -9.68 -0.59 -14.10
N LEU A 208 -8.51 -0.06 -14.45
CA LEU A 208 -7.50 -0.75 -15.24
C LEU A 208 -6.41 -1.25 -14.30
N LYS A 209 -5.93 -2.47 -14.54
CA LYS A 209 -4.85 -3.13 -13.82
C LYS A 209 -3.91 -3.76 -14.84
N ALA A 210 -2.64 -3.36 -14.86
CA ALA A 210 -1.65 -4.00 -15.72
C ALA A 210 -1.33 -5.43 -15.25
N PHE A 211 -1.06 -6.35 -16.17
CA PHE A 211 -0.72 -7.75 -15.83
C PHE A 211 0.69 -7.92 -15.26
N ASP A 212 1.59 -7.02 -15.64
CA ASP A 212 3.03 -7.05 -15.34
C ASP A 212 3.41 -6.26 -14.08
N LYS A 213 2.46 -5.56 -13.45
CA LYS A 213 2.68 -4.74 -12.25
C LYS A 213 1.88 -5.26 -11.05
N ALA A 214 2.57 -5.52 -9.94
CA ALA A 214 1.97 -6.03 -8.71
C ALA A 214 1.36 -4.92 -7.84
N GLY A 215 0.30 -5.24 -7.09
CA GLY A 215 -0.31 -4.34 -6.11
C GLY A 215 -1.08 -3.16 -6.70
N SER A 216 -0.92 -1.98 -6.10
CA SER A 216 -1.53 -0.69 -6.51
C SER A 216 -0.76 0.01 -7.65
N LEU A 217 0.43 -0.49 -8.00
CA LEU A 217 1.23 0.01 -9.12
C LEU A 217 0.57 -0.40 -10.44
N GLY A 218 0.27 0.57 -11.32
CA GLY A 218 -0.43 0.31 -12.58
C GLY A 218 -1.96 0.22 -12.45
N HIS A 219 -2.53 0.53 -11.28
CA HIS A 219 -3.97 0.70 -11.12
C HIS A 219 -4.41 2.09 -11.58
N ARG A 220 -5.36 2.18 -12.52
CA ARG A 220 -5.90 3.45 -13.04
C ARG A 220 -7.42 3.44 -12.99
N VAL A 221 -7.99 4.58 -12.64
CA VAL A 221 -9.44 4.79 -12.69
C VAL A 221 -9.73 5.69 -13.88
N ILE A 222 -10.52 5.19 -14.83
CA ILE A 222 -10.89 5.89 -16.07
C ILE A 222 -12.38 6.23 -16.01
N ARG A 223 -12.71 7.51 -16.14
CA ARG A 223 -14.10 8.03 -16.14
C ARG A 223 -14.55 8.48 -17.52
N THR A 224 -13.63 9.03 -18.31
CA THR A 224 -13.95 9.58 -19.63
C THR A 224 -13.06 8.96 -20.72
N PRO A 225 -13.52 8.94 -21.98
CA PRO A 225 -12.71 8.49 -23.10
C PRO A 225 -11.37 9.24 -23.21
N ASP A 226 -11.34 10.55 -22.92
CA ASP A 226 -10.12 11.37 -23.00
C ASP A 226 -9.03 10.91 -22.01
N GLU A 227 -9.41 10.29 -20.89
CA GLU A 227 -8.44 9.76 -19.93
C GLU A 227 -7.72 8.51 -20.48
N VAL A 228 -8.30 7.82 -21.46
CA VAL A 228 -7.69 6.63 -22.11
C VAL A 228 -6.41 7.00 -22.85
N ASP A 229 -6.31 8.21 -23.39
CA ASP A 229 -5.10 8.70 -24.08
C ASP A 229 -3.89 8.82 -23.14
N THR A 230 -4.11 8.82 -21.83
CA THR A 230 -3.03 8.91 -20.83
C THR A 230 -2.38 7.58 -20.47
N ILE A 231 -2.91 6.46 -20.95
CA ILE A 231 -2.39 5.11 -20.66
C ILE A 231 -1.15 4.87 -21.54
N PRO A 232 0.05 4.58 -21.02
CA PRO A 232 1.20 4.26 -21.88
C PRO A 232 0.98 2.97 -22.68
N ASP A 233 1.45 2.91 -23.93
CA ASP A 233 1.26 1.72 -24.79
C ASP A 233 1.99 0.49 -24.21
N GLU A 234 3.08 0.69 -23.46
CA GLU A 234 3.80 -0.38 -22.77
C GLU A 234 3.00 -1.05 -21.64
N GLU A 235 1.91 -0.46 -21.16
CA GLU A 235 1.08 -1.06 -20.10
C GLU A 235 0.13 -2.13 -20.64
N PHE A 236 -0.08 -2.21 -21.96
CA PHE A 236 -0.93 -3.23 -22.56
C PHE A 236 -0.19 -4.58 -22.68
N PRO A 237 -0.87 -5.71 -22.44
CA PRO A 237 -2.30 -5.83 -22.11
C PRO A 237 -2.65 -5.41 -20.68
N VAL A 238 -3.91 -4.97 -20.47
CA VAL A 238 -4.45 -4.63 -19.14
C VAL A 238 -5.76 -5.37 -18.86
N LEU A 239 -6.04 -5.63 -17.59
CA LEU A 239 -7.34 -6.08 -17.10
C LEU A 239 -8.20 -4.86 -16.75
N MET A 240 -9.37 -4.75 -17.35
CA MET A 240 -10.35 -3.69 -17.07
C MET A 240 -11.56 -4.23 -16.32
N GLU A 241 -12.04 -3.48 -15.34
CA GLU A 241 -13.10 -3.90 -14.42
C GLU A 241 -14.10 -2.77 -14.17
N SER A 242 -15.39 -3.08 -14.06
CA SER A 242 -16.40 -2.12 -13.60
C SER A 242 -16.15 -1.71 -12.13
N HIS A 243 -16.38 -0.45 -11.79
CA HIS A 243 -16.40 -0.02 -10.39
C HIS A 243 -17.40 -0.83 -9.56
N LEU A 244 -17.03 -1.10 -8.31
CA LEU A 244 -17.87 -1.79 -7.34
C LEU A 244 -18.07 -0.88 -6.13
N ASP A 245 -19.26 -0.33 -5.98
CA ASP A 245 -19.64 0.37 -4.76
C ASP A 245 -20.06 -0.62 -3.66
N GLY A 246 -19.69 -0.31 -2.42
CA GLY A 246 -20.18 -1.05 -1.27
C GLY A 246 -19.23 -1.08 -0.08
N TRP A 247 -19.66 -1.80 0.96
CA TRP A 247 -18.84 -2.12 2.12
C TRP A 247 -17.72 -3.07 1.73
N GLU A 248 -16.48 -2.65 1.93
CA GLU A 248 -15.30 -3.46 1.63
C GLU A 248 -14.87 -4.22 2.89
N PHE A 249 -14.62 -5.53 2.74
CA PHE A 249 -14.13 -6.37 3.83
C PHE A 249 -13.37 -7.58 3.30
N ALA A 250 -12.50 -8.13 4.14
CA ALA A 250 -11.81 -9.38 3.90
C ALA A 250 -12.27 -10.47 4.86
N VAL A 251 -12.01 -11.72 4.47
CA VAL A 251 -12.30 -12.88 5.30
C VAL A 251 -11.05 -13.74 5.39
N GLU A 252 -10.49 -13.88 6.59
CA GLU A 252 -9.40 -14.83 6.84
C GLU A 252 -9.99 -16.19 7.20
N ALA A 253 -9.83 -17.19 6.34
CA ALA A 253 -10.33 -18.53 6.60
C ALA A 253 -9.24 -19.61 6.53
N TRP A 254 -9.18 -20.45 7.57
CA TRP A 254 -8.35 -21.65 7.58
C TRP A 254 -9.15 -22.83 7.06
N ILE A 255 -8.69 -23.48 6.00
CA ILE A 255 -9.35 -24.61 5.35
C ILE A 255 -8.56 -25.89 5.62
N HIS A 256 -9.29 -26.95 5.94
CA HIS A 256 -8.72 -28.29 6.09
C HIS A 256 -9.76 -29.34 5.69
N ASN A 257 -9.37 -30.24 4.79
CA ASN A 257 -10.23 -31.23 4.13
C ASN A 257 -11.49 -30.60 3.52
N GLY A 258 -11.31 -29.49 2.81
CA GLY A 258 -12.39 -28.74 2.15
C GLY A 258 -13.39 -28.10 3.11
N LYS A 259 -13.04 -27.97 4.41
CA LYS A 259 -13.91 -27.39 5.43
C LYS A 259 -13.23 -26.23 6.13
N ILE A 260 -14.02 -25.21 6.43
CA ILE A 260 -13.62 -24.05 7.23
C ILE A 260 -13.38 -24.53 8.67
N ARG A 261 -12.22 -24.19 9.23
CA ARG A 261 -11.79 -24.50 10.61
C ARG A 261 -11.64 -23.25 11.47
N PHE A 262 -11.34 -22.13 10.82
CA PHE A 262 -11.30 -20.80 11.41
C PHE A 262 -11.83 -19.82 10.37
N LEU A 263 -12.56 -18.80 10.81
CA LEU A 263 -13.08 -17.73 9.97
C LEU A 263 -13.14 -16.43 10.77
N ASN A 264 -12.34 -15.45 10.36
CA ASN A 264 -12.42 -14.07 10.83
C ASN A 264 -12.93 -13.15 9.72
N ILE A 265 -13.58 -12.06 10.12
CA ILE A 265 -14.04 -11.03 9.19
C ILE A 265 -13.33 -9.75 9.60
N SER A 266 -12.65 -9.14 8.63
CA SER A 266 -11.86 -7.93 8.76
C SER A 266 -12.51 -6.85 7.91
N GLU A 267 -12.95 -5.76 8.53
CA GLU A 267 -13.66 -4.69 7.82
C GLU A 267 -12.70 -3.57 7.43
N TYR A 268 -12.74 -3.14 6.17
CA TYR A 268 -11.88 -2.06 5.70
C TYR A 268 -12.55 -0.70 5.90
N VAL A 269 -11.84 0.23 6.53
CA VAL A 269 -12.24 1.65 6.56
C VAL A 269 -11.63 2.36 5.36
N THR A 270 -10.36 2.05 5.08
CA THR A 270 -9.66 2.45 3.88
C THR A 270 -8.80 1.27 3.42
N LEU A 271 -9.10 0.75 2.23
CA LEU A 271 -8.41 -0.40 1.66
C LEU A 271 -6.89 -0.19 1.66
N GLY A 272 -6.14 -1.17 2.19
CA GLY A 272 -4.67 -1.12 2.27
C GLY A 272 -4.09 -0.26 3.40
N TYR A 273 -4.91 0.42 4.19
CA TYR A 273 -4.44 1.34 5.25
C TYR A 273 -4.98 1.02 6.64
N SER A 274 -6.27 0.73 6.77
CA SER A 274 -6.89 0.53 8.08
C SER A 274 -8.00 -0.51 8.06
N VAL A 275 -7.98 -1.36 9.09
CA VAL A 275 -8.82 -2.55 9.23
C VAL A 275 -9.40 -2.59 10.64
N PHE A 276 -10.70 -2.88 10.78
CA PHE A 276 -11.35 -3.20 12.04
C PHE A 276 -11.40 -4.72 12.25
N VAL A 277 -10.92 -5.17 13.42
CA VAL A 277 -11.03 -6.56 13.89
C VAL A 277 -11.46 -6.57 15.37
N PRO A 278 -12.57 -7.23 15.75
CA PRO A 278 -13.54 -7.87 14.87
C PRO A 278 -14.34 -6.85 14.04
N ALA A 279 -14.96 -7.31 12.96
CA ALA A 279 -15.86 -6.50 12.12
C ALA A 279 -16.99 -5.83 12.93
N THR A 280 -17.55 -4.75 12.39
CA THR A 280 -18.66 -4.03 13.03
C THR A 280 -19.89 -4.94 13.21
N PRO A 281 -20.74 -4.68 14.23
CA PRO A 281 -21.99 -5.43 14.42
C PRO A 281 -22.91 -5.44 13.19
N GLU A 282 -22.82 -4.42 12.32
CA GLU A 282 -23.56 -4.31 11.07
C GLU A 282 -23.11 -5.36 10.05
N LEU A 283 -21.80 -5.48 9.82
CA LEU A 283 -21.23 -6.47 8.90
C LEU A 283 -21.32 -7.89 9.48
N GLU A 284 -21.09 -8.03 10.78
CA GLU A 284 -21.07 -9.31 11.50
C GLU A 284 -22.41 -10.07 11.39
N ARG A 285 -23.54 -9.35 11.25
CA ARG A 285 -24.87 -9.96 10.98
C ARG A 285 -24.91 -10.82 9.71
N TYR A 286 -24.01 -10.55 8.75
CA TYR A 286 -23.92 -11.29 7.49
C TYR A 286 -22.96 -12.48 7.57
N ARG A 287 -22.32 -12.77 8.72
CA ARG A 287 -21.42 -13.93 8.88
C ARG A 287 -21.98 -15.25 8.32
N PRO A 288 -23.26 -15.63 8.50
CA PRO A 288 -23.78 -16.86 7.91
C PRO A 288 -23.79 -16.86 6.37
N GLU A 289 -24.06 -15.71 5.74
CA GLU A 289 -24.00 -15.58 4.28
C GLU A 289 -22.57 -15.52 3.78
N ILE A 290 -21.70 -14.78 4.46
CA ILE A 290 -20.26 -14.71 4.18
C ILE A 290 -19.67 -16.12 4.23
N THR A 291 -19.98 -16.90 5.28
CA THR A 291 -19.53 -18.30 5.42
C THR A 291 -19.97 -19.14 4.22
N ARG A 292 -21.23 -19.03 3.77
CA ARG A 292 -21.71 -19.72 2.55
C ARG A 292 -20.95 -19.30 1.29
N GLN A 293 -20.59 -18.02 1.17
CA GLN A 293 -19.79 -17.55 0.04
C GLN A 293 -18.36 -18.11 0.08
N ILE A 294 -17.78 -18.26 1.27
CA ILE A 294 -16.47 -18.92 1.45
C ILE A 294 -16.58 -20.40 1.10
N GLU A 295 -17.60 -21.13 1.57
CA GLU A 295 -17.81 -22.54 1.19
C GLU A 295 -17.97 -22.71 -0.33
N LYS A 296 -18.67 -21.78 -0.98
CA LYS A 296 -18.80 -21.75 -2.44
C LYS A 296 -17.46 -21.51 -3.14
N LEU A 297 -16.65 -20.60 -2.61
CA LEU A 297 -15.30 -20.30 -3.07
C LEU A 297 -14.39 -21.53 -2.92
N ILE A 298 -14.38 -22.19 -1.77
CA ILE A 298 -13.66 -23.45 -1.51
C ILE A 298 -14.00 -24.49 -2.58
N LYS A 299 -15.31 -24.71 -2.84
CA LYS A 299 -15.76 -25.68 -3.85
C LYS A 299 -15.36 -25.26 -5.27
N THR A 300 -15.45 -23.97 -5.58
CA THR A 300 -15.20 -23.45 -6.93
C THR A 300 -13.72 -23.56 -7.29
N PHE A 301 -12.84 -23.27 -6.35
CA PHE A 301 -11.38 -23.33 -6.54
C PHE A 301 -10.76 -24.69 -6.18
N ASP A 302 -11.59 -25.68 -5.81
CA ASP A 302 -11.17 -27.03 -5.44
C ASP A 302 -10.13 -27.03 -4.30
N ILE A 303 -10.41 -26.23 -3.26
CA ILE A 303 -9.47 -26.00 -2.16
C ILE A 303 -9.66 -27.06 -1.09
N GLU A 304 -8.66 -27.92 -0.95
CA GLU A 304 -8.67 -28.95 0.07
C GLU A 304 -8.10 -28.45 1.41
N PHE A 305 -7.04 -27.63 1.38
CA PHE A 305 -6.40 -27.12 2.58
C PHE A 305 -5.67 -25.80 2.31
N GLY A 306 -5.42 -25.04 3.38
CA GLY A 306 -4.68 -23.77 3.32
C GLY A 306 -5.45 -22.63 3.96
N PHE A 307 -4.75 -21.53 4.17
CA PHE A 307 -5.32 -20.26 4.59
C PHE A 307 -5.78 -19.48 3.37
N VAL A 308 -6.93 -18.82 3.42
CA VAL A 308 -7.41 -17.97 2.34
C VAL A 308 -7.73 -16.58 2.86
N HIS A 309 -7.48 -15.58 2.03
CA HIS A 309 -7.79 -14.17 2.28
C HIS A 309 -8.59 -13.55 1.13
N PRO A 310 -9.85 -13.97 0.86
CA PRO A 310 -10.69 -13.33 -0.14
C PRO A 310 -11.23 -11.97 0.31
N GLU A 311 -11.24 -11.03 -0.62
CA GLU A 311 -11.83 -9.70 -0.46
C GLU A 311 -13.21 -9.60 -1.12
N TYR A 312 -14.15 -8.99 -0.40
CA TYR A 312 -15.56 -8.89 -0.75
C TYR A 312 -16.08 -7.46 -0.71
N TYR A 313 -17.11 -7.22 -1.51
CA TYR A 313 -17.89 -5.99 -1.58
C TYR A 313 -19.36 -6.26 -1.20
N GLY A 314 -19.83 -5.55 -0.18
CA GLY A 314 -21.18 -5.53 0.35
C GLY A 314 -22.03 -4.43 -0.29
N GLY A 315 -22.97 -4.79 -1.17
CA GLY A 315 -23.75 -3.78 -1.89
C GLY A 315 -24.78 -3.07 -1.00
N VAL A 316 -24.63 -1.76 -0.84
CA VAL A 316 -25.74 -0.84 -0.57
C VAL A 316 -26.21 -0.33 -1.93
N LEU A 317 -27.47 -0.58 -2.30
CA LEU A 317 -28.10 0.20 -3.37
C LEU A 317 -28.30 1.61 -2.79
N GLN A 318 -27.37 2.53 -3.01
CA GLN A 318 -27.70 3.94 -2.85
C GLN A 318 -28.71 4.30 -3.95
N PRO A 319 -29.84 4.93 -3.62
CA PRO A 319 -30.59 5.65 -4.64
C PRO A 319 -29.68 6.78 -5.12
N HIS A 320 -29.33 6.78 -6.40
CA HIS A 320 -28.64 7.90 -7.03
C HIS A 320 -29.38 9.20 -6.68
N SER A 321 -28.63 10.15 -6.11
CA SER A 321 -29.12 11.45 -5.69
C SER A 321 -29.67 12.26 -6.86
N ASP A 322 -30.80 12.92 -6.59
CA ASP A 322 -31.34 14.11 -7.24
C ASP A 322 -31.78 14.02 -8.71
N ARG A 323 -32.99 13.47 -8.91
CA ARG A 323 -33.97 14.14 -9.81
C ARG A 323 -35.34 14.16 -9.18
N GLY A 324 -35.89 15.36 -9.06
CA GLY A 324 -37.29 15.58 -8.74
C GLY A 324 -38.19 14.86 -9.74
N GLY A 325 -38.85 13.82 -9.26
CA GLY A 325 -39.81 13.03 -10.01
C GLY A 325 -40.43 12.02 -9.06
N ALA A 326 -41.65 12.30 -8.60
CA ALA A 326 -42.35 11.46 -7.65
C ALA A 326 -42.45 10.00 -8.16
N LEU A 327 -41.91 9.05 -7.40
CA LEU A 327 -42.25 7.63 -7.49
C LEU A 327 -42.72 7.10 -6.14
N PRO A 328 -43.62 6.10 -6.14
CA PRO A 328 -44.53 5.85 -5.03
C PRO A 328 -43.84 5.19 -3.83
N ARG A 329 -44.32 5.54 -2.64
CA ARG A 329 -43.94 4.96 -1.34
C ARG A 329 -44.15 3.44 -1.35
N GLY A 330 -43.08 2.69 -1.61
CA GLY A 330 -42.95 1.25 -1.37
C GLY A 330 -41.99 0.98 -0.20
N ARG A 331 -42.34 0.00 0.64
CA ARG A 331 -41.71 -0.32 1.94
C ARG A 331 -40.18 -0.48 1.91
N GLY A 332 -39.56 -0.09 3.03
CA GLY A 332 -38.13 0.01 3.30
C GLY A 332 -37.26 -1.16 2.80
N GLY A 333 -36.22 -0.81 2.03
CA GLY A 333 -35.11 -1.68 1.69
C GLY A 333 -33.95 -1.45 2.65
N GLY A 334 -33.72 -2.38 3.57
CA GLY A 334 -32.45 -2.44 4.32
C GLY A 334 -31.28 -2.90 3.42
N PRO A 335 -30.02 -2.78 3.90
CA PRO A 335 -28.83 -3.20 3.16
C PRO A 335 -28.92 -4.67 2.71
N ARG A 336 -28.52 -4.94 1.46
CA ARG A 336 -28.54 -6.28 0.86
C ARG A 336 -27.31 -7.07 1.29
N PRO A 337 -27.38 -8.42 1.33
CA PRO A 337 -26.24 -9.25 1.70
C PRO A 337 -25.04 -9.00 0.76
N PRO A 338 -23.80 -9.22 1.26
CA PRO A 338 -22.61 -9.12 0.44
C PRO A 338 -22.60 -10.19 -0.63
N ARG A 339 -22.28 -9.77 -1.85
CA ARG A 339 -22.61 -10.55 -3.05
C ARG A 339 -21.51 -10.56 -4.10
N ARG A 340 -20.44 -9.76 -3.98
CA ARG A 340 -19.37 -9.63 -4.99
C ARG A 340 -18.01 -9.89 -4.36
N VAL A 341 -17.14 -10.64 -5.05
CA VAL A 341 -15.72 -10.90 -4.70
C VAL A 341 -14.84 -10.12 -5.66
N VAL A 342 -13.83 -9.40 -5.17
CA VAL A 342 -12.67 -8.98 -5.97
C VAL A 342 -11.46 -8.89 -5.04
N GLY A 343 -10.36 -9.58 -5.38
CA GLY A 343 -9.09 -8.84 -5.41
C GLY A 343 -7.86 -9.37 -4.66
N GLY A 344 -7.84 -10.60 -4.17
CA GLY A 344 -6.61 -11.19 -3.61
C GLY A 344 -6.94 -12.52 -2.97
N MET A 345 -6.05 -13.50 -3.08
CA MET A 345 -6.23 -14.79 -2.43
C MET A 345 -4.88 -15.31 -1.99
N LEU A 346 -4.44 -14.87 -0.81
CA LEU A 346 -3.23 -15.39 -0.21
C LEU A 346 -3.51 -16.81 0.27
N MET A 347 -2.94 -17.81 -0.41
CA MET A 347 -2.98 -19.23 0.00
C MET A 347 -1.78 -19.55 0.90
N ALA A 348 -1.86 -19.34 2.21
CA ALA A 348 -0.82 -19.86 3.11
C ALA A 348 -1.11 -21.33 3.42
N GLY A 349 -0.49 -22.25 2.69
CA GLY A 349 -0.61 -23.69 2.92
C GLY A 349 0.03 -24.09 4.26
N MET A 350 -0.64 -24.88 5.09
CA MET A 350 -0.01 -25.61 6.19
C MET A 350 -0.66 -27.00 6.31
N GLY A 351 0.08 -28.02 5.90
CA GLY A 351 -0.36 -29.40 5.86
C GLY A 351 -0.28 -30.13 7.21
N LEU A 352 -1.18 -31.11 7.34
CA LEU A 352 -1.10 -32.33 8.14
C LEU A 352 -1.17 -32.16 9.68
N MET A 353 -2.41 -32.02 10.18
CA MET A 353 -2.74 -32.14 11.61
C MET A 353 -4.01 -32.96 11.81
N GLN A 354 -4.06 -34.17 11.25
CA GLN A 354 -5.17 -35.10 11.50
C GLN A 354 -4.76 -36.56 11.79
N ARG A 355 -3.55 -36.78 12.30
CA ARG A 355 -3.19 -38.08 12.90
C ARG A 355 -2.82 -38.05 14.39
N LEU A 356 -2.86 -36.89 15.06
CA LEU A 356 -2.39 -36.80 16.46
C LEU A 356 -3.25 -36.01 17.45
N LEU A 357 -4.40 -35.45 17.08
CA LEU A 357 -5.27 -34.75 18.05
C LEU A 357 -6.68 -35.32 18.05
N GLY A 358 -6.78 -36.52 18.63
CA GLY A 358 -7.94 -36.85 19.43
C GLY A 358 -7.82 -36.19 20.80
N GLN A 359 -8.96 -35.73 21.31
CA GLN A 359 -9.22 -35.23 22.68
C GLN A 359 -9.06 -33.72 22.94
N GLY A 360 -10.22 -33.03 23.01
CA GLY A 360 -10.62 -32.33 24.24
C GLY A 360 -10.27 -30.84 24.40
N ARG A 361 -11.30 -29.99 24.29
CA ARG A 361 -11.55 -28.71 25.01
C ARG A 361 -10.60 -27.53 24.76
N PHE A 362 -11.13 -26.49 24.10
CA PHE A 362 -10.64 -25.11 24.18
C PHE A 362 -11.76 -24.25 24.79
N GLU A 363 -11.46 -23.50 25.85
CA GLU A 363 -12.31 -22.41 26.36
C GLU A 363 -11.86 -21.07 25.76
N PRO A 364 -12.78 -20.17 25.38
CA PRO A 364 -12.44 -18.88 24.80
C PRO A 364 -12.03 -17.85 25.86
N ILE A 365 -11.01 -17.05 25.51
CA ILE A 365 -10.52 -15.90 26.26
C ILE A 365 -11.48 -14.71 26.08
N HIS A 366 -11.92 -14.10 27.18
CA HIS A 366 -12.71 -12.87 27.18
C HIS A 366 -11.81 -11.63 27.05
N VAL A 367 -12.09 -10.77 26.05
CA VAL A 367 -11.47 -9.44 25.94
C VAL A 367 -12.55 -8.37 26.10
N VAL A 368 -12.31 -7.48 27.06
CA VAL A 368 -13.19 -6.41 27.51
C VAL A 368 -13.27 -5.31 26.44
N ALA A 369 -14.49 -4.97 26.04
CA ALA A 369 -14.81 -3.84 25.18
C ALA A 369 -15.03 -2.58 26.00
N ASP A 370 -14.55 -1.43 25.51
CA ASP A 370 -15.23 -0.16 25.78
C ASP A 370 -15.12 0.78 24.58
N VAL A 371 -16.28 1.27 24.16
CA VAL A 371 -16.55 2.00 22.92
C VAL A 371 -17.00 3.42 23.29
N SER A 372 -16.59 4.45 22.52
CA SER A 372 -17.39 5.68 22.43
C SER A 372 -16.98 6.59 21.26
N ALA A 373 -17.92 6.71 20.31
CA ALA A 373 -18.34 7.90 19.55
C ALA A 373 -17.33 8.63 18.65
N ALA A 374 -17.54 8.60 17.32
CA ALA A 374 -18.48 9.50 16.63
C ALA A 374 -18.33 9.39 15.11
N SER A 375 -19.45 9.13 14.46
CA SER A 375 -19.68 9.16 13.01
C SER A 375 -19.99 10.60 12.55
N GLU A 376 -19.88 10.80 11.24
CA GLU A 376 -20.32 11.95 10.42
C GLU A 376 -19.31 13.08 10.18
N ALA A 377 -18.74 13.11 8.97
CA ALA A 377 -19.11 14.12 7.98
C ALA A 377 -18.41 13.88 6.63
N ASN A 378 -19.26 13.73 5.61
CA ASN A 378 -18.99 13.71 4.19
C ASN A 378 -18.10 14.89 3.73
N ARG A 379 -16.91 14.63 3.15
CA ARG A 379 -16.15 15.59 2.33
C ARG A 379 -15.40 14.85 1.24
N GLU A 380 -15.48 15.37 0.02
CA GLU A 380 -14.67 14.98 -1.14
C GLU A 380 -13.21 14.74 -0.73
N GLU A 381 -12.77 13.49 -0.75
CA GLU A 381 -11.44 13.12 -0.27
C GLU A 381 -10.37 13.43 -1.33
N ILE A 382 -9.67 14.54 -1.11
CA ILE A 382 -8.33 14.75 -1.64
C ILE A 382 -7.46 13.59 -1.10
N PRO A 383 -6.71 12.85 -1.95
CA PRO A 383 -5.91 11.71 -1.51
C PRO A 383 -5.05 12.08 -0.30
N VAL A 384 -5.15 11.34 0.80
CA VAL A 384 -4.48 11.65 2.08
C VAL A 384 -2.97 11.85 1.90
N GLU A 385 -2.36 11.09 0.99
CA GLU A 385 -0.96 11.24 0.57
C GLU A 385 -0.63 12.66 0.07
N GLN A 386 -1.53 13.29 -0.68
CA GLN A 386 -1.38 14.67 -1.16
C GLN A 386 -1.49 15.65 0.00
N VAL A 387 -2.45 15.46 0.90
CA VAL A 387 -2.61 16.34 2.08
C VAL A 387 -1.38 16.24 2.99
N VAL A 388 -0.84 15.04 3.20
CA VAL A 388 0.38 14.82 3.99
C VAL A 388 1.59 15.48 3.33
N ALA A 389 1.77 15.31 2.01
CA ALA A 389 2.86 15.96 1.28
C ALA A 389 2.75 17.49 1.35
N LEU A 390 1.56 18.05 1.11
CA LEU A 390 1.30 19.50 1.19
C LEU A 390 1.61 20.05 2.59
N LEU A 391 1.12 19.39 3.65
CA LEU A 391 1.38 19.81 5.03
C LEU A 391 2.86 19.72 5.38
N ARG A 392 3.55 18.66 4.94
CA ARG A 392 4.99 18.48 5.15
C ARG A 392 5.78 19.62 4.51
N GLU A 393 5.56 19.89 3.23
CA GLU A 393 6.25 20.96 2.50
C GLU A 393 5.96 22.35 3.10
N ARG A 394 4.72 22.60 3.56
CA ARG A 394 4.34 23.86 4.22
C ARG A 394 5.05 24.07 5.55
N VAL A 395 5.17 23.03 6.38
CA VAL A 395 5.90 23.09 7.65
C VAL A 395 7.38 23.35 7.41
N TYR A 396 8.01 22.64 6.45
CA TYR A 396 9.41 22.86 6.09
C TYR A 396 9.66 24.27 5.55
N GLY A 397 8.78 24.78 4.70
CA GLY A 397 8.83 26.15 4.19
C GLY A 397 8.77 27.19 5.31
N ALA A 398 7.77 27.10 6.19
CA ALA A 398 7.60 28.03 7.31
C ALA A 398 8.79 28.00 8.28
N MET A 399 9.30 26.82 8.63
CA MET A 399 10.47 26.68 9.51
C MET A 399 11.75 27.25 8.89
N THR A 400 11.98 26.98 7.61
CA THR A 400 13.19 27.47 6.91
C THR A 400 13.14 28.97 6.70
N CYS A 401 11.97 29.52 6.38
CA CYS A 401 11.77 30.97 6.29
C CYS A 401 11.99 31.64 7.65
N LEU A 402 11.49 31.04 8.74
CA LEU A 402 11.68 31.55 10.10
C LEU A 402 13.15 31.53 10.51
N ALA A 403 13.87 30.42 10.23
CA ALA A 403 15.30 30.31 10.48
C ALA A 403 16.11 31.32 9.65
N THR A 404 15.77 31.48 8.37
CA THR A 404 16.40 32.45 7.47
C THR A 404 16.21 33.87 7.99
N LEU A 405 14.98 34.25 8.37
CA LEU A 405 14.71 35.55 8.98
C LEU A 405 15.48 35.74 10.28
N ALA A 406 15.49 34.74 11.17
CA ALA A 406 16.20 34.80 12.44
C ALA A 406 17.72 35.04 12.25
N VAL A 407 18.32 34.44 11.22
CA VAL A 407 19.72 34.66 10.83
C VAL A 407 19.89 36.04 10.21
N LEU A 408 19.07 36.40 9.23
CA LEU A 408 19.15 37.68 8.54
C LEU A 408 19.05 38.86 9.50
N VAL A 409 18.20 38.77 10.54
CA VAL A 409 18.10 39.81 11.59
C VAL A 409 19.45 40.17 12.18
N ARG A 410 20.38 39.22 12.35
CA ARG A 410 21.71 39.49 12.91
C ARG A 410 22.58 40.33 11.99
N TYR A 411 22.37 40.23 10.69
CA TYR A 411 23.15 40.94 9.68
C TYR A 411 22.50 42.25 9.25
N THR A 412 21.35 42.63 9.83
CA THR A 412 20.61 43.85 9.48
C THR A 412 21.15 45.04 10.25
N ALA A 413 21.97 45.85 9.60
CA ALA A 413 22.39 47.18 10.07
C ALA A 413 21.36 48.26 9.68
N PRO A 414 21.34 49.44 10.35
CA PRO A 414 20.41 50.54 10.04
C PRO A 414 20.43 50.98 8.57
N GLU A 415 21.58 50.85 7.92
CA GLU A 415 21.80 51.23 6.51
C GLU A 415 21.31 50.18 5.50
N THR A 416 20.81 49.02 5.98
CA THR A 416 20.45 47.92 5.09
C THR A 416 19.17 48.24 4.33
N SER A 417 19.24 48.13 3.00
CA SER A 417 18.06 48.28 2.14
C SER A 417 17.01 47.20 2.43
N PRO A 418 15.74 47.57 2.71
CA PRO A 418 14.66 46.60 2.88
C PRO A 418 14.47 45.68 1.66
N TRP A 419 14.75 46.19 0.45
CA TRP A 419 14.70 45.41 -0.78
C TRP A 419 15.71 44.26 -0.81
N SER A 420 16.87 44.41 -0.14
CA SER A 420 17.83 43.31 -0.03
C SER A 420 17.25 42.17 0.80
N ARG A 421 16.51 42.47 1.88
CA ARG A 421 15.89 41.46 2.75
C ARG A 421 14.72 40.74 2.09
N VAL A 422 13.94 41.47 1.29
CA VAL A 422 12.93 40.85 0.41
C VAL A 422 13.61 39.86 -0.55
N LEU A 423 14.72 40.27 -1.18
CA LEU A 423 15.47 39.42 -2.11
C LEU A 423 16.07 38.20 -1.41
N ASP A 424 16.71 38.37 -0.25
CA ASP A 424 17.34 37.28 0.51
C ASP A 424 16.32 36.18 0.86
N VAL A 425 15.13 36.58 1.34
CA VAL A 425 14.05 35.65 1.70
C VAL A 425 13.44 35.00 0.46
N ALA A 426 13.26 35.75 -0.63
CA ALA A 426 12.76 35.22 -1.90
C ALA A 426 13.72 34.20 -2.51
N VAL A 427 15.03 34.48 -2.49
CA VAL A 427 16.08 33.58 -3.00
C VAL A 427 16.18 32.33 -2.13
N ALA A 428 16.18 32.46 -0.80
CA ALA A 428 16.23 31.31 0.10
C ALA A 428 15.00 30.39 -0.08
N THR A 429 13.81 30.97 -0.16
CA THR A 429 12.56 30.22 -0.34
C THR A 429 12.50 29.58 -1.73
N GLY A 430 12.86 30.32 -2.78
CA GLY A 430 12.90 29.82 -4.15
C GLY A 430 13.93 28.71 -4.35
N GLY A 431 15.10 28.83 -3.70
CA GLY A 431 16.12 27.79 -3.69
C GLY A 431 15.66 26.51 -2.99
N LEU A 432 15.01 26.62 -1.82
CA LEU A 432 14.43 25.48 -1.13
C LEU A 432 13.32 24.82 -1.97
N TRP A 433 12.45 25.62 -2.59
CA TRP A 433 11.42 25.14 -3.49
C TRP A 433 12.00 24.36 -4.67
N ALA A 434 13.02 24.91 -5.34
CA ALA A 434 13.69 24.23 -6.45
C ALA A 434 14.37 22.92 -6.02
N ALA A 435 14.98 22.90 -4.83
CA ALA A 435 15.58 21.70 -4.26
C ALA A 435 14.53 20.62 -3.95
N SER A 436 13.39 21.00 -3.36
CA SER A 436 12.25 20.08 -3.11
C SER A 436 11.69 19.53 -4.42
N LEU A 437 11.47 20.38 -5.43
CA LEU A 437 11.01 19.97 -6.75
C LEU A 437 12.00 19.01 -7.44
N LEU A 438 13.31 19.27 -7.35
CA LEU A 438 14.35 18.39 -7.89
C LEU A 438 14.41 17.05 -7.15
N ALA A 439 14.28 17.05 -5.81
CA ALA A 439 14.25 15.83 -5.02
C ALA A 439 13.07 14.93 -5.40
N ASP A 440 11.88 15.51 -5.53
CA ASP A 440 10.69 14.79 -5.99
C ASP A 440 10.86 14.28 -7.43
N TRP A 441 11.53 15.05 -8.31
CA TRP A 441 11.82 14.62 -9.68
C TRP A 441 12.76 13.42 -9.74
N VAL A 442 13.83 13.46 -8.95
CA VAL A 442 14.80 12.35 -8.85
C VAL A 442 14.15 11.12 -8.23
N ALA A 443 13.34 11.28 -7.18
CA ALA A 443 12.57 10.19 -6.58
C ALA A 443 11.60 9.57 -7.58
N HIS A 444 10.92 10.40 -8.40
CA HIS A 444 10.03 9.93 -9.45
C HIS A 444 10.77 9.14 -10.52
N LEU A 445 11.92 9.64 -11.01
CA LEU A 445 12.76 8.93 -11.98
C LEU A 445 13.27 7.59 -11.42
N GLY A 446 13.68 7.55 -10.15
CA GLY A 446 14.16 6.32 -9.51
C GLY A 446 13.08 5.27 -9.31
N ALA A 447 11.83 5.69 -9.04
CA ALA A 447 10.71 4.80 -8.81
C ALA A 447 9.94 4.40 -10.09
N HIS A 448 9.90 5.28 -11.11
CA HIS A 448 9.05 5.10 -12.29
C HIS A 448 9.85 5.01 -13.61
N HIS A 449 11.18 5.11 -13.56
CA HIS A 449 12.10 5.07 -14.71
C HIS A 449 11.73 6.00 -15.88
N SER A 450 10.91 7.03 -15.62
CA SER A 450 10.34 7.93 -16.62
C SER A 450 10.21 9.34 -16.06
N ALA A 451 10.36 10.35 -16.93
CA ALA A 451 10.25 11.74 -16.53
C ALA A 451 8.79 12.10 -16.19
N PRO A 452 8.52 12.85 -15.10
CA PRO A 452 7.17 13.21 -14.73
C PRO A 452 6.54 14.13 -15.79
N ARG A 453 5.39 13.72 -16.32
CA ARG A 453 4.62 14.47 -17.35
C ARG A 453 3.18 14.68 -16.92
N GLY A 454 2.55 15.73 -17.47
CA GLY A 454 1.13 16.04 -17.26
C GLY A 454 0.76 16.26 -15.78
N ARG A 455 -0.27 15.54 -15.30
CA ARG A 455 -0.78 15.67 -13.93
C ARG A 455 0.24 15.24 -12.86
N ALA A 456 1.26 14.43 -13.17
CA ALA A 456 2.33 14.10 -12.22
C ALA A 456 3.23 15.31 -11.96
N ALA A 457 3.65 16.02 -13.03
CA ALA A 457 4.39 17.27 -12.91
C ALA A 457 3.57 18.37 -12.23
N LEU A 458 2.27 18.47 -12.53
CA LEU A 458 1.37 19.43 -11.87
C LEU A 458 1.24 19.13 -10.37
N ARG A 459 1.14 17.85 -9.97
CA ARG A 459 1.10 17.43 -8.57
C ARG A 459 2.40 17.75 -7.84
N MET A 460 3.55 17.49 -8.44
CA MET A 460 4.85 17.86 -7.88
C MET A 460 4.97 19.37 -7.71
N LEU A 461 4.48 20.16 -8.68
CA LEU A 461 4.48 21.62 -8.59
C LEU A 461 3.55 22.13 -7.50
N GLN A 462 2.36 21.53 -7.34
CA GLN A 462 1.40 21.89 -6.29
C GLN A 462 1.91 21.52 -4.89
N ALA A 463 2.51 20.34 -4.73
CA ALA A 463 3.09 19.89 -3.47
C ALA A 463 4.26 20.79 -3.03
N SER A 464 5.25 20.96 -3.90
CA SER A 464 6.41 21.83 -3.63
C SER A 464 6.02 23.30 -3.48
N GLY A 465 4.99 23.77 -4.20
CA GLY A 465 4.52 25.16 -4.14
C GLY A 465 4.09 25.64 -2.75
N GLN A 466 3.79 24.73 -1.82
CA GLN A 466 3.49 25.07 -0.42
C GLN A 466 4.67 25.72 0.32
N ILE A 467 5.92 25.45 -0.09
CA ILE A 467 7.10 26.14 0.44
C ILE A 467 7.04 27.64 0.14
N VAL A 468 6.66 27.98 -1.10
CA VAL A 468 6.56 29.37 -1.55
C VAL A 468 5.37 30.06 -0.89
N GLU A 469 4.24 29.35 -0.77
CA GLU A 469 3.04 29.87 -0.11
C GLU A 469 3.30 30.30 1.34
N ALA A 470 4.08 29.51 2.09
CA ALA A 470 4.46 29.83 3.48
C ALA A 470 5.28 31.14 3.60
N ALA A 471 5.97 31.57 2.55
CA ALA A 471 6.76 32.81 2.57
C ALA A 471 5.99 34.06 2.10
N VAL A 472 4.79 33.91 1.53
CA VAL A 472 4.03 35.03 0.95
C VAL A 472 3.71 36.10 1.98
N LEU A 473 3.13 35.72 3.13
CA LEU A 473 2.77 36.67 4.19
C LEU A 473 4.00 37.41 4.76
N PRO A 474 5.10 36.73 5.12
CA PRO A 474 6.36 37.38 5.48
C PRO A 474 6.90 38.34 4.42
N LEU A 475 6.91 37.94 3.14
CA LEU A 475 7.41 38.77 2.04
C LEU A 475 6.57 40.03 1.86
N LEU A 476 5.24 39.95 1.98
CA LEU A 476 4.35 41.12 1.91
C LEU A 476 4.67 42.15 3.00
N ILE A 477 4.96 41.70 4.22
CA ILE A 477 5.35 42.59 5.32
C ILE A 477 6.72 43.23 5.07
N LEU A 478 7.67 42.50 4.51
CA LEU A 478 8.98 43.05 4.13
C LEU A 478 8.86 44.05 2.97
N VAL A 479 7.98 43.80 1.99
CA VAL A 479 7.68 44.74 0.91
C VAL A 479 7.02 46.01 1.47
N ALA A 480 6.14 45.90 2.47
CA ALA A 480 5.57 47.06 3.14
C ALA A 480 6.67 47.93 3.79
N ALA A 481 7.71 47.31 4.37
CA ALA A 481 8.88 48.05 4.84
C ALA A 481 9.69 48.70 3.71
N ALA A 482 9.80 48.03 2.55
CA ALA A 482 10.50 48.54 1.38
C ALA A 482 9.82 49.73 0.71
N VAL A 483 8.50 49.83 0.83
CA VAL A 483 7.71 50.99 0.38
C VAL A 483 7.61 52.07 1.46
N GLY A 484 8.22 51.85 2.63
CA GLY A 484 8.32 52.84 3.71
C GLY A 484 7.13 52.88 4.68
N LEU A 485 6.23 51.89 4.64
CA LEU A 485 5.09 51.80 5.55
C LEU A 485 5.50 51.35 6.97
N LEU A 486 6.61 50.63 7.10
CA LEU A 486 7.12 50.08 8.36
C LEU A 486 8.65 50.20 8.40
N SER A 487 9.22 50.35 9.61
CA SER A 487 10.66 50.19 9.79
C SER A 487 11.06 48.73 9.54
N LEU A 488 12.22 48.49 8.91
CA LEU A 488 12.73 47.16 8.59
C LEU A 488 12.80 46.22 9.81
N SER A 489 13.26 46.74 10.95
CA SER A 489 13.32 45.97 12.22
C SER A 489 11.94 45.48 12.66
N THR A 490 10.95 46.38 12.70
CA THR A 490 9.56 46.05 13.05
C THR A 490 8.96 45.05 12.07
N ALA A 491 9.18 45.22 10.77
CA ALA A 491 8.66 44.31 9.74
C ALA A 491 9.24 42.90 9.86
N MET A 492 10.53 42.75 10.15
CA MET A 492 11.16 41.44 10.36
C MET A 492 10.65 40.74 11.62
N TRP A 493 10.40 41.48 12.71
CA TRP A 493 9.77 40.92 13.91
C TRP A 493 8.33 40.45 13.64
N ILE A 494 7.54 41.27 12.93
CA ILE A 494 6.18 40.91 12.54
C ILE A 494 6.21 39.66 11.66
N ALA A 495 7.11 39.59 10.67
CA ALA A 495 7.27 38.45 9.78
C ALA A 495 7.62 37.14 10.53
N MET A 496 8.53 37.20 11.51
CA MET A 496 8.87 36.04 12.34
C MET A 496 7.67 35.56 13.18
N TRP A 497 6.93 36.48 13.79
CA TRP A 497 5.74 36.11 14.59
C TRP A 497 4.60 35.58 13.73
N ILE A 498 4.42 36.09 12.51
CA ILE A 498 3.49 35.54 11.51
C ILE A 498 3.81 34.07 11.23
N LEU A 499 5.09 33.72 11.03
CA LEU A 499 5.49 32.33 10.80
C LEU A 499 5.26 31.42 12.01
N VAL A 500 5.49 31.92 13.23
CA VAL A 500 5.18 31.17 14.46
C VAL A 500 3.68 30.91 14.59
N VAL A 501 2.85 31.91 14.28
CA VAL A 501 1.38 31.77 14.26
C VAL A 501 0.96 30.79 13.16
N GLU A 502 1.55 30.88 11.97
CA GLU A 502 1.26 29.98 10.85
C GLU A 502 1.59 28.52 11.21
N LEU A 503 2.74 28.25 11.84
CA LEU A 503 3.06 26.92 12.37
C LEU A 503 2.01 26.45 13.40
N GLY A 504 1.56 27.33 14.29
CA GLY A 504 0.49 27.01 15.24
C GLY A 504 -0.85 26.70 14.58
N VAL A 505 -1.21 27.43 13.52
CA VAL A 505 -2.43 27.19 12.73
C VAL A 505 -2.34 25.86 11.97
N ILE A 506 -1.21 25.57 11.34
CA ILE A 506 -0.96 24.29 10.67
C ILE A 506 -1.06 23.13 11.67
N ALA A 507 -0.45 23.26 12.85
CA ALA A 507 -0.55 22.27 13.92
C ALA A 507 -2.00 22.08 14.40
N LEU A 508 -2.76 23.18 14.58
CA LEU A 508 -4.15 23.12 14.99
C LEU A 508 -5.02 22.41 13.95
N PHE A 509 -4.82 22.68 12.66
CA PHE A 509 -5.53 21.99 11.58
C PHE A 509 -5.18 20.51 11.53
N ALA A 510 -3.89 20.16 11.58
CA ALA A 510 -3.42 18.78 11.59
C ALA A 510 -4.00 17.99 12.78
N VAL A 511 -4.06 18.62 13.95
CA VAL A 511 -4.55 18.00 15.19
C VAL A 511 -6.07 17.96 15.28
N ARG A 512 -6.80 18.90 14.67
CA ARG A 512 -8.26 18.84 14.55
C ARG A 512 -8.70 17.69 13.66
N MET A 513 -7.92 17.37 12.64
CA MET A 513 -8.14 16.22 11.77
C MET A 513 -7.73 14.90 12.45
N ALA A 514 -6.93 14.94 13.52
CA ALA A 514 -6.46 13.75 14.21
C ALA A 514 -7.40 13.31 15.36
N GLN A 515 -7.69 12.01 15.41
CA GLN A 515 -8.41 11.31 16.50
C GLN A 515 -7.52 11.13 17.76
N LEU A 516 -6.83 12.19 18.18
CA LEU A 516 -5.92 12.20 19.34
C LEU A 516 -6.64 12.60 20.63
N ARG A 517 -6.18 12.05 21.77
CA ARG A 517 -6.64 12.50 23.09
C ARG A 517 -6.25 13.97 23.29
N TRP A 518 -7.06 14.75 24.00
CA TRP A 518 -6.86 16.20 24.14
C TRP A 518 -5.48 16.62 24.66
N TRP A 519 -4.83 15.80 25.50
CA TRP A 519 -3.45 16.02 25.94
C TRP A 519 -2.42 15.83 24.83
N GLN A 520 -2.59 14.84 23.95
CA GLN A 520 -1.74 14.64 22.77
C GLN A 520 -1.93 15.78 21.77
N LYS A 521 -3.17 16.26 21.61
CA LYS A 521 -3.49 17.44 20.81
C LYS A 521 -2.73 18.68 21.31
N LEU A 522 -2.79 18.90 22.63
CA LEU A 522 -2.06 19.98 23.28
C LEU A 522 -0.55 19.83 23.13
N PHE A 523 -0.01 18.61 23.27
CA PHE A 523 1.42 18.34 23.15
C PHE A 523 1.95 18.58 21.73
N THR A 524 1.22 18.16 20.69
CA THR A 524 1.64 18.39 19.30
C THR A 524 1.63 19.87 18.93
N ILE A 525 0.59 20.62 19.34
CA ILE A 525 0.52 22.07 19.12
C ILE A 525 1.63 22.77 19.90
N ALA A 526 1.82 22.41 21.17
CA ALA A 526 2.88 22.97 22.00
C ALA A 526 4.28 22.64 21.48
N GLY A 527 4.48 21.45 20.89
CA GLY A 527 5.73 21.04 20.28
C GLY A 527 6.07 21.88 19.04
N LEU A 528 5.13 22.00 18.09
CA LEU A 528 5.40 22.73 16.84
C LEU A 528 5.57 24.23 17.07
N VAL A 529 4.72 24.84 17.90
CA VAL A 529 4.85 26.24 18.32
C VAL A 529 6.11 26.43 19.16
N GLY A 530 6.41 25.48 20.05
CA GLY A 530 7.60 25.48 20.89
C GLY A 530 8.89 25.49 20.08
N VAL A 531 8.97 24.74 18.99
CA VAL A 531 10.11 24.79 18.05
C VAL A 531 10.22 26.17 17.42
N GLY A 532 9.11 26.75 16.94
CA GLY A 532 9.13 28.11 16.37
C GLY A 532 9.57 29.18 17.37
N VAL A 533 9.05 29.12 18.60
CA VAL A 533 9.44 30.02 19.69
C VAL A 533 10.89 29.80 20.09
N LEU A 534 11.37 28.56 20.10
CA LEU A 534 12.78 28.23 20.39
C LEU A 534 13.71 28.85 19.35
N VAL A 535 13.37 28.81 18.07
CA VAL A 535 14.18 29.46 17.00
C VAL A 535 14.28 30.97 17.24
N VAL A 536 13.18 31.62 17.61
CA VAL A 536 13.18 33.04 18.00
C VAL A 536 13.95 33.27 19.31
N GLY A 537 13.84 32.35 20.27
CA GLY A 537 14.52 32.40 21.57
C GLY A 537 16.04 32.26 21.46
N ILE A 538 16.53 31.36 20.61
CA ILE A 538 17.96 31.21 20.28
C ILE A 538 18.51 32.52 19.70
N LYS A 539 17.70 33.25 18.91
CA LYS A 539 18.08 34.58 18.45
C LYS A 539 18.16 35.58 19.60
N ILE A 540 17.21 35.57 20.53
CA ILE A 540 17.18 36.49 21.68
C ILE A 540 18.35 36.23 22.64
N LEU A 541 18.70 34.96 22.89
CA LEU A 541 19.82 34.55 23.76
C LEU A 541 21.19 34.71 23.12
N GLY A 542 21.26 34.85 21.80
CA GLY A 542 22.48 35.14 21.06
C GLY A 542 22.73 36.64 20.80
N HIS A 543 21.90 37.51 21.39
CA HIS A 543 22.22 38.92 21.65
C HIS A 543 22.84 39.04 23.04
#